data_AF-A0A9P0P4K9-F1
#
_entry.id   AF-A0A9P0P4K9-F1
#
_cell.length_a   1.000
_cell.length_b   1.000
_cell.length_c   1.000
_cell.angle_alpha   90.00
_cell.angle_beta   90.00
_cell.angle_gamma   90.00
#
_symmetry.space_group_name_H-M   'P 1'
#
loop_
_entity.id
_entity.type
_entity.pdbx_description
1 polymer ?
#
loop_
_entity_poly.entity_id
_entity_poly.type
_entity_poly.pdbx_seq_one_letter_code
_entity_poly.pdbx_strand_id
1 'polypeptide(L)'
;MKLHIVFHSGSILAVEASDPHTPGKVQRFVGICIQRKNCGLRANFTLRNVIDHQGVEILYDLYDPSIQKIEVLKLEKRLDDELLYLRDALPEYSTFDPNMEAEILPEDGSVPVNPIKVKLKPRPWLERWERKNLKGVQDLELPERFYKRAAEVATPWEKYDLMKDYMRTIPEEEQNEIFRELQSKLQTANVQIKRQKRKRVFVKPTKLA
;
A
#
# COMPACT_ATOMS: atom_id res chain seq x y z
N MET A 1 11.59 -12.16 10.84
CA MET A 1 11.78 -12.67 9.46
C MET A 1 10.76 -11.92 8.62
N LYS A 2 11.13 -10.79 8.02
CA LYS A 2 10.18 -9.96 7.24
C LYS A 2 9.95 -10.67 5.90
N LEU A 3 8.75 -11.23 5.73
CA LEU A 3 8.26 -11.79 4.47
C LEU A 3 8.41 -10.72 3.38
N HIS A 4 8.64 -11.15 2.15
CA HIS A 4 8.54 -10.30 0.98
C HIS A 4 7.07 -9.87 0.84
N ILE A 5 6.70 -8.71 1.39
CA ILE A 5 5.31 -8.23 1.38
C ILE A 5 5.12 -7.43 0.09
N VAL A 6 4.36 -8.00 -0.84
CA VAL A 6 4.00 -7.35 -2.10
C VAL A 6 2.59 -6.79 -1.95
N PHE A 7 2.44 -5.46 -2.11
CA PHE A 7 1.15 -4.78 -2.09
C PHE A 7 1.19 -3.50 -2.94
N HIS A 8 0.03 -2.97 -3.29
CA HIS A 8 -0.10 -1.76 -4.09
C HIS A 8 -1.05 -0.75 -3.44
N SER A 9 -1.08 0.47 -3.96
CA SER A 9 -2.13 1.43 -3.60
C SER A 9 -3.50 0.86 -3.98
N GLY A 10 -4.42 0.85 -3.02
CA GLY A 10 -5.71 0.19 -3.12
C GLY A 10 -5.79 -1.16 -2.41
N SER A 11 -4.66 -1.80 -2.11
CA SER A 11 -4.68 -3.06 -1.36
C SER A 11 -5.10 -2.82 0.10
N ILE A 12 -5.81 -3.79 0.68
CA ILE A 12 -6.25 -3.76 2.09
C ILE A 12 -5.21 -4.52 2.92
N LEU A 13 -4.66 -3.85 3.93
CA LEU A 13 -3.61 -4.39 4.78
C LEU A 13 -4.07 -4.42 6.24
N ALA A 14 -3.56 -5.40 6.98
CA ALA A 14 -3.56 -5.44 8.43
C ALA A 14 -2.11 -5.30 8.92
N VAL A 15 -1.84 -4.28 9.73
CA VAL A 15 -0.52 -4.03 10.32
C VAL A 15 -0.60 -4.25 11.83
N GLU A 16 0.30 -5.10 12.33
CA GLU A 16 0.51 -5.33 13.74
C GLU A 16 1.80 -4.63 14.18
N ALA A 17 1.67 -3.62 15.04
CA ALA A 17 2.77 -2.84 15.57
C ALA A 17 2.83 -2.95 17.10
N SER A 18 4.03 -2.91 17.65
CA SER A 18 4.22 -2.88 19.11
C SER A 18 3.98 -1.47 19.64
N ASP A 19 3.08 -1.31 20.60
CA ASP A 19 2.86 -0.06 21.33
C ASP A 19 2.96 -0.31 22.84
N PRO A 20 3.92 0.31 23.56
CA PRO A 20 4.07 0.15 25.00
C PRO A 20 2.84 0.50 25.84
N HIS A 21 1.97 1.39 25.35
CA HIS A 21 0.84 1.94 26.12
C HIS A 21 -0.45 1.17 25.93
N THR A 22 -0.53 0.34 24.88
CA THR A 22 -1.72 -0.45 24.57
C THR A 22 -1.74 -1.74 25.40
N PRO A 23 -2.89 -2.15 25.96
CA PRO A 23 -3.02 -3.45 26.65
C PRO A 23 -2.65 -4.60 25.70
N GLY A 24 -1.73 -5.46 26.11
CA GLY A 24 -1.17 -6.51 25.25
C GLY A 24 0.05 -6.09 24.42
N LYS A 25 0.47 -4.82 24.50
CA LYS A 25 1.66 -4.22 23.84
C LYS A 25 1.67 -4.32 22.31
N VAL A 26 0.56 -4.71 21.70
CA VAL A 26 0.41 -4.92 20.26
C VAL A 26 -0.89 -4.26 19.83
N GLN A 27 -0.80 -3.43 18.80
CA GLN A 27 -1.92 -2.81 18.13
C GLN A 27 -2.06 -3.40 16.73
N ARG A 28 -3.28 -3.80 16.35
CA ARG A 28 -3.62 -4.20 14.99
C ARG A 28 -4.47 -3.11 14.34
N PHE A 29 -4.08 -2.65 13.16
CA PHE A 29 -4.86 -1.70 12.36
C PHE A 29 -5.11 -2.27 10.97
N VAL A 30 -6.37 -2.24 10.53
CA VAL A 30 -6.80 -2.67 9.20
C VAL A 30 -7.24 -1.45 8.41
N GLY A 31 -6.80 -1.35 7.16
CA GLY A 31 -7.23 -0.28 6.26
C GLY A 31 -6.73 -0.43 4.83
N ILE A 32 -7.23 0.43 3.96
CA ILE A 32 -6.78 0.55 2.57
C ILE A 32 -5.50 1.36 2.50
N CYS A 33 -4.52 0.89 1.72
CA CYS A 33 -3.32 1.66 1.42
C CYS A 33 -3.65 2.78 0.42
N ILE A 34 -3.66 4.03 0.89
CA ILE A 34 -4.00 5.19 0.05
C ILE A 34 -2.80 5.81 -0.65
N GLN A 35 -1.61 5.62 -0.11
CA GLN A 35 -0.39 6.22 -0.64
C GLN A 35 0.83 5.43 -0.21
N ARG A 36 1.80 5.32 -1.11
CA ARG A 36 3.15 4.81 -0.85
C ARG A 36 4.15 5.90 -1.25
N LYS A 37 5.06 6.23 -0.35
CA LYS A 37 5.99 7.36 -0.50
C LYS A 37 7.39 6.96 -0.10
N ASN A 38 8.35 7.78 -0.53
CA ASN A 38 9.78 7.62 -0.28
C ASN A 38 10.36 6.30 -0.83
N CYS A 39 11.67 6.15 -0.68
CA CYS A 39 12.42 4.97 -1.12
C CYS A 39 13.45 4.54 -0.06
N GLY A 40 14.03 3.35 -0.25
CA GLY A 40 15.02 2.77 0.67
C GLY A 40 14.46 2.59 2.09
N LEU A 41 15.28 2.85 3.10
CA LEU A 41 14.90 2.66 4.51
C LEU A 41 13.77 3.60 4.99
N ARG A 42 13.56 4.72 4.28
CA ARG A 42 12.51 5.71 4.59
C ARG A 42 11.20 5.44 3.86
N ALA A 43 11.10 4.33 3.12
CA ALA A 43 9.88 3.95 2.43
C ALA A 43 8.73 3.80 3.42
N ASN A 44 7.61 4.47 3.15
CA ASN A 44 6.45 4.49 4.01
C ASN A 44 5.15 4.37 3.22
N PHE A 45 4.08 4.04 3.94
CA PHE A 45 2.75 3.90 3.37
C PHE A 45 1.70 4.38 4.37
N THR A 46 0.60 4.92 3.85
CA THR A 46 -0.51 5.41 4.67
C THR A 46 -1.71 4.48 4.53
N LEU A 47 -2.17 3.96 5.66
CA LEU A 47 -3.42 3.21 5.74
C LEU A 47 -4.56 4.11 6.18
N ARG A 48 -5.72 3.93 5.57
CA ARG A 48 -6.96 4.63 5.91
C ARG A 48 -8.06 3.63 6.25
N ASN A 49 -8.81 3.90 7.31
CA ASN A 49 -10.06 3.22 7.60
C ASN A 49 -11.05 4.19 8.24
N VAL A 50 -12.35 3.92 8.13
CA VAL A 50 -13.39 4.62 8.88
C VAL A 50 -13.85 3.69 10.00
N ILE A 51 -13.56 4.06 11.24
CA ILE A 51 -13.91 3.31 12.45
C ILE A 51 -14.84 4.20 13.26
N ASP A 52 -16.00 3.69 13.67
CA ASP A 52 -17.01 4.43 14.44
C ASP A 52 -17.36 5.79 13.80
N HIS A 53 -17.55 5.79 12.48
CA HIS A 53 -17.84 6.97 11.66
C HIS A 53 -16.74 8.06 11.65
N GLN A 54 -15.56 7.77 12.18
CA GLN A 54 -14.40 8.65 12.17
C GLN A 54 -13.33 8.11 11.22
N GLY A 55 -12.86 8.95 10.30
CA GLY A 55 -11.76 8.60 9.41
C GLY A 55 -10.44 8.62 10.16
N VAL A 56 -9.78 7.47 10.26
CA VAL A 56 -8.47 7.29 10.88
C VAL A 56 -7.44 6.99 9.79
N GLU A 57 -6.31 7.69 9.85
CA GLU A 57 -5.17 7.43 8.97
C GLU A 57 -3.92 7.20 9.81
N ILE A 58 -3.17 6.15 9.48
CA ILE A 58 -1.90 5.83 10.13
C ILE A 58 -0.83 5.70 9.05
N LEU A 59 0.26 6.43 9.23
CA LEU A 59 1.46 6.31 8.41
C LEU A 59 2.40 5.30 9.07
N TYR A 60 2.80 4.28 8.30
CA TYR A 60 3.76 3.28 8.71
C TYR A 60 5.03 3.37 7.87
N ASP A 61 6.17 3.36 8.54
CA ASP A 61 7.47 3.18 7.89
C ASP A 61 7.74 1.68 7.69
N LEU A 62 7.97 1.24 6.46
CA LEU A 62 8.06 -0.19 6.10
C LEU A 62 9.14 -0.95 6.89
N TYR A 63 10.23 -0.26 7.20
CA TYR A 63 11.39 -0.82 7.87
C TYR A 63 11.41 -0.56 9.38
N ASP A 64 10.36 0.02 9.95
CA ASP A 64 10.26 0.24 11.39
C ASP A 64 10.41 -1.09 12.17
N PRO A 65 11.28 -1.14 13.20
CA PRO A 65 11.38 -2.29 14.11
C PRO A 65 10.12 -2.51 14.97
N SER A 66 9.28 -1.50 15.18
CA SER A 66 8.04 -1.63 15.94
C SER A 66 7.01 -2.54 15.24
N ILE A 67 7.08 -2.62 13.90
CA ILE A 67 6.19 -3.43 13.09
C ILE A 67 6.57 -4.91 13.22
N GLN A 68 5.64 -5.70 13.77
CA GLN A 68 5.80 -7.13 13.96
C GLN A 68 5.39 -7.91 12.71
N LYS A 69 4.24 -7.58 12.14
CA LYS A 69 3.66 -8.26 10.99
C LYS A 69 2.90 -7.27 10.10
N ILE A 70 3.05 -7.43 8.79
CA ILE A 70 2.18 -6.80 7.80
C ILE A 70 1.53 -7.95 7.03
N GLU A 71 0.21 -8.00 7.06
CA GLU A 71 -0.62 -9.01 6.43
C GLU A 71 -1.44 -8.34 5.33
N VAL A 72 -1.36 -8.88 4.12
CA VAL A 72 -2.17 -8.41 2.99
C VAL A 72 -3.49 -9.16 3.06
N LEU A 73 -4.57 -8.45 3.38
CA LEU A 73 -5.91 -9.03 3.46
C LEU A 73 -6.54 -9.15 2.07
N LYS A 74 -6.36 -8.11 1.25
CA LYS A 74 -6.84 -8.08 -0.13
C LYS A 74 -5.84 -7.40 -1.02
N LEU A 75 -5.30 -8.15 -1.97
CA LEU A 75 -4.37 -7.62 -2.96
C LEU A 75 -5.13 -7.14 -4.19
N GLU A 76 -5.30 -5.82 -4.28
CA GLU A 76 -5.88 -5.16 -5.46
C GLU A 76 -5.11 -3.88 -5.80
N LYS A 77 -5.17 -3.50 -7.08
CA LYS A 77 -4.75 -2.18 -7.58
C LYS A 77 -5.98 -1.33 -7.86
N ARG A 78 -5.87 -0.02 -7.68
CA ARG A 78 -6.85 0.95 -8.18
C ARG A 78 -6.35 1.59 -9.48
N LEU A 79 -7.20 2.41 -10.10
CA LEU A 79 -6.87 3.11 -11.34
C LEU A 79 -5.82 4.22 -11.16
N ASP A 80 -5.71 4.75 -9.94
CA ASP A 80 -4.77 5.80 -9.57
C ASP A 80 -3.75 5.26 -8.55
N ASP A 81 -2.52 5.79 -8.60
CA ASP A 81 -1.43 5.41 -7.68
C ASP A 81 -1.60 6.04 -6.29
N GLU A 82 -2.30 7.17 -6.19
CA GLU A 82 -2.58 7.87 -4.93
C GLU A 82 -4.08 8.08 -4.76
N LEU A 83 -4.62 7.57 -3.65
CA LEU A 83 -6.06 7.57 -3.34
C LEU A 83 -6.42 8.62 -2.29
N LEU A 84 -5.72 9.75 -2.30
CA LEU A 84 -5.93 10.84 -1.33
C LEU A 84 -7.34 11.44 -1.39
N TYR A 85 -8.01 11.31 -2.54
CA TYR A 85 -9.41 11.72 -2.74
C TYR A 85 -10.40 10.93 -1.86
N LEU A 86 -10.00 9.78 -1.28
CA LEU A 86 -10.82 9.03 -0.33
C LEU A 86 -11.12 9.81 0.97
N ARG A 87 -10.37 10.88 1.25
CA ARG A 87 -10.65 11.82 2.35
C ARG A 87 -11.95 12.59 2.13
N ASP A 88 -12.20 12.99 0.89
CA ASP A 88 -13.37 13.75 0.45
C ASP A 88 -14.46 12.85 -0.16
N ALA A 89 -14.23 11.54 -0.23
CA ALA A 89 -15.19 10.56 -0.71
C ALA A 89 -16.27 10.21 0.33
N LEU A 90 -17.32 9.53 -0.12
CA LEU A 90 -18.28 8.89 0.78
C LEU A 90 -17.56 7.86 1.69
N PRO A 91 -17.94 7.75 2.97
CA PRO A 91 -17.27 6.85 3.93
C PRO A 91 -17.27 5.38 3.50
N GLU A 92 -18.27 4.95 2.73
CA GLU A 92 -18.43 3.59 2.21
C GLU A 92 -17.17 3.06 1.49
N TYR A 93 -16.48 3.92 0.74
CA TYR A 93 -15.28 3.52 0.00
C TYR A 93 -14.03 3.37 0.87
N SER A 94 -14.09 3.79 2.14
CA SER A 94 -12.98 3.76 3.10
C SER A 94 -13.30 2.93 4.35
N THR A 95 -14.48 2.32 4.44
CA THR A 95 -14.91 1.56 5.61
C THR A 95 -14.60 0.08 5.39
N PHE A 96 -13.77 -0.49 6.26
CA PHE A 96 -13.37 -1.90 6.21
C PHE A 96 -13.50 -2.54 7.58
N ASP A 97 -13.94 -3.79 7.61
CA ASP A 97 -14.06 -4.57 8.84
C ASP A 97 -12.66 -4.86 9.44
N PRO A 98 -12.39 -4.47 10.69
CA PRO A 98 -11.14 -4.81 11.39
C PRO A 98 -10.86 -6.33 11.48
N ASN A 99 -11.89 -7.16 11.41
CA ASN A 99 -11.80 -8.62 11.50
C ASN A 99 -11.83 -9.32 10.14
N MET A 100 -11.64 -8.58 9.03
CA MET A 100 -11.59 -9.14 7.69
C MET A 100 -10.49 -10.21 7.56
N GLU A 101 -10.85 -11.36 6.98
CA GLU A 101 -9.91 -12.45 6.67
C GLU A 101 -9.16 -12.19 5.36
N ALA A 102 -8.00 -12.85 5.19
CA ALA A 102 -7.18 -12.69 3.99
C ALA A 102 -7.73 -13.49 2.81
N GLU A 103 -8.00 -12.81 1.70
CA GLU A 103 -8.36 -13.40 0.41
C GLU A 103 -7.11 -14.02 -0.24
N ILE A 104 -7.12 -15.34 -0.47
CA ILE A 104 -6.01 -16.06 -1.09
C ILE A 104 -6.13 -15.93 -2.62
N LEU A 105 -5.12 -15.33 -3.26
CA LEU A 105 -5.02 -15.28 -4.72
C LEU A 105 -4.27 -16.50 -5.26
N PRO A 106 -4.61 -16.98 -6.48
CA PRO A 106 -3.83 -18.01 -7.16
C PRO A 106 -2.42 -17.48 -7.46
N GLU A 107 -1.41 -18.34 -7.29
CA GLU A 107 0.01 -17.94 -7.37
C GLU A 107 0.43 -17.41 -8.76
N ASP A 108 -0.21 -17.87 -9.83
CA ASP A 108 0.14 -17.51 -11.22
C ASP A 108 -0.63 -16.28 -11.77
N GLY A 109 -1.43 -15.60 -10.93
CA GLY A 109 -2.27 -14.49 -11.34
C GLY A 109 -1.57 -13.13 -11.31
N SER A 110 -1.78 -12.31 -12.35
CA SER A 110 -1.49 -10.87 -12.26
C SER A 110 -2.37 -10.21 -11.19
N VAL A 111 -1.85 -9.22 -10.46
CA VAL A 111 -2.64 -8.47 -9.46
C VAL A 111 -3.90 -7.86 -10.10
N PRO A 112 -5.10 -8.14 -9.58
CA PRO A 112 -6.35 -7.62 -10.15
C PRO A 112 -6.43 -6.09 -10.00
N VAL A 113 -6.90 -5.43 -11.04
CA VAL A 113 -7.16 -3.97 -11.05
C VAL A 113 -8.66 -3.74 -10.86
N ASN A 114 -9.00 -3.06 -9.78
CA ASN A 114 -10.36 -2.71 -9.43
C ASN A 114 -10.79 -1.40 -10.15
N PRO A 115 -11.77 -1.45 -11.07
CA PRO A 115 -12.19 -0.31 -11.90
C PRO A 115 -13.21 0.61 -11.23
N ILE A 116 -13.57 0.38 -9.95
CA ILE A 116 -14.58 1.17 -9.24
C ILE A 116 -14.22 2.66 -9.27
N LYS A 117 -15.19 3.47 -9.68
CA LYS A 117 -15.12 4.95 -9.63
C LYS A 117 -15.82 5.47 -8.38
N VAL A 118 -15.09 6.24 -7.59
CA VAL A 118 -15.51 6.78 -6.30
C VAL A 118 -16.34 8.05 -6.48
N LYS A 119 -17.45 8.16 -5.76
CA LYS A 119 -18.24 9.39 -5.66
C LYS A 119 -17.72 10.28 -4.52
N LEU A 120 -17.44 11.54 -4.82
CA LEU A 120 -17.04 12.53 -3.82
C LEU A 120 -18.26 13.12 -3.08
N LYS A 121 -18.02 13.57 -1.85
CA LYS A 121 -18.96 14.39 -1.07
C LYS A 121 -19.19 15.74 -1.77
N PRO A 122 -20.25 16.48 -1.41
CA PRO A 122 -20.33 17.88 -1.81
C PRO A 122 -19.15 18.68 -1.24
N ARG A 123 -18.80 19.78 -1.92
CA ARG A 123 -17.74 20.71 -1.52
C ARG A 123 -18.06 21.37 -0.16
N PRO A 124 -17.07 21.86 0.61
CA PRO A 124 -15.65 22.00 0.27
C PRO A 124 -14.83 20.70 0.39
N TRP A 125 -13.83 20.55 -0.49
CA TRP A 125 -12.86 19.46 -0.49
C TRP A 125 -11.49 19.92 0.00
N LEU A 126 -10.65 18.98 0.41
CA LEU A 126 -9.27 19.22 0.85
C LEU A 126 -8.39 19.73 -0.30
N GLU A 127 -8.50 19.11 -1.47
CA GLU A 127 -7.74 19.49 -2.66
C GLU A 127 -8.63 19.84 -3.84
N ARG A 128 -8.02 20.49 -4.84
CA ARG A 128 -8.62 20.74 -6.15
C ARG A 128 -8.47 19.50 -7.03
N TRP A 129 -9.26 18.47 -6.73
CA TRP A 129 -9.23 17.18 -7.43
C TRP A 129 -9.46 17.30 -8.94
N GLU A 130 -10.19 18.34 -9.39
CA GLU A 130 -10.42 18.63 -10.80
C GLU A 130 -9.13 18.90 -11.60
N ARG A 131 -8.01 19.19 -10.91
CA ARG A 131 -6.70 19.47 -11.53
C ARG A 131 -5.79 18.26 -11.64
N LYS A 132 -6.12 17.16 -10.97
CA LYS A 132 -5.22 16.01 -10.78
C LYS A 132 -5.37 14.93 -11.86
N ASN A 133 -6.27 15.10 -12.82
CA ASN A 133 -6.54 14.15 -13.90
C ASN A 133 -6.78 12.71 -13.40
N LEU A 134 -7.56 12.56 -12.32
CA LEU A 134 -7.84 11.29 -11.66
C LEU A 134 -8.74 10.40 -12.54
N LYS A 135 -8.46 9.09 -12.56
CA LYS A 135 -9.24 8.09 -13.30
C LYS A 135 -10.25 7.34 -12.43
N GLY A 136 -9.96 7.23 -11.13
CA GLY A 136 -10.75 6.50 -10.14
C GLY A 136 -11.87 7.31 -9.48
N VAL A 137 -12.12 8.54 -9.93
CA VAL A 137 -13.20 9.39 -9.42
C VAL A 137 -14.31 9.53 -10.47
N GLN A 138 -15.57 9.52 -10.03
CA GLN A 138 -16.71 9.82 -10.88
C GLN A 138 -16.66 11.28 -11.39
N ASP A 139 -17.46 11.62 -12.40
CA ASP A 139 -17.51 13.00 -12.85
C ASP A 139 -17.96 13.92 -11.70
N LEU A 140 -17.28 15.05 -11.57
CA LEU A 140 -17.44 15.98 -10.46
C LEU A 140 -18.64 16.92 -10.67
N GLU A 141 -19.23 16.92 -11.88
CA GLU A 141 -20.36 17.77 -12.27
C GLU A 141 -20.12 19.26 -11.97
N LEU A 142 -18.87 19.71 -12.11
CA LEU A 142 -18.50 21.09 -11.79
C LEU A 142 -18.90 22.05 -12.91
N PRO A 143 -19.19 23.33 -12.58
CA PRO A 143 -19.33 24.36 -13.59
C PRO A 143 -18.08 24.46 -14.49
N GLU A 144 -18.26 24.67 -15.79
CA GLU A 144 -17.20 24.65 -16.81
C GLU A 144 -16.00 25.55 -16.49
N ARG A 145 -16.24 26.67 -15.80
CA ARG A 145 -15.19 27.59 -15.31
C ARG A 145 -14.08 26.89 -14.51
N PHE A 146 -14.40 25.82 -13.78
CA PHE A 146 -13.41 25.07 -13.00
C PHE A 146 -12.50 24.25 -13.90
N TYR A 147 -13.06 23.56 -14.90
CA TYR A 147 -12.28 22.81 -15.88
C TYR A 147 -11.41 23.72 -16.75
N LYS A 148 -11.91 24.91 -17.14
CA LYS A 148 -11.11 25.92 -17.85
C LYS A 148 -9.87 26.32 -17.05
N ARG A 149 -10.05 26.66 -15.77
CA ARG A 149 -8.94 26.97 -14.85
C ARG A 149 -8.00 25.79 -14.57
N ALA A 150 -8.51 24.56 -14.62
CA ALA A 150 -7.68 23.37 -14.48
C ALA A 150 -6.80 23.19 -15.72
N ALA A 151 -7.37 23.36 -16.91
CA ALA A 151 -6.65 23.29 -18.19
C ALA A 151 -5.57 24.38 -18.31
N GLU A 152 -5.83 25.60 -17.82
CA GLU A 152 -4.84 26.69 -17.79
C GLU A 152 -3.59 26.36 -16.98
N VAL A 153 -3.72 25.60 -15.89
CA VAL A 153 -2.62 25.22 -14.97
C VAL A 153 -2.03 23.86 -15.33
N ALA A 154 -2.66 23.12 -16.24
CA ALA A 154 -2.19 21.81 -16.65
C ALA A 154 -0.82 21.93 -17.33
N THR A 155 -0.03 20.87 -17.21
CA THR A 155 1.31 20.78 -17.79
C THR A 155 1.39 19.61 -18.79
N PRO A 156 0.73 19.68 -19.96
CA PRO A 156 0.68 18.55 -20.91
C PRO A 156 2.05 18.09 -21.41
N TRP A 157 3.03 19.01 -21.45
CA TRP A 157 4.39 18.73 -21.90
C TRP A 157 5.14 17.75 -20.99
N GLU A 158 4.75 17.58 -19.72
CA GLU A 158 5.42 16.64 -18.81
C GLU A 158 5.35 15.19 -19.28
N LYS A 159 4.32 14.83 -20.05
CA LYS A 159 4.21 13.49 -20.66
C LYS A 159 5.37 13.18 -21.61
N TYR A 160 5.98 14.22 -22.18
CA TYR A 160 7.06 14.11 -23.16
C TYR A 160 8.44 14.45 -22.56
N ASP A 161 8.51 14.65 -21.24
CA ASP A 161 9.74 14.98 -20.54
C ASP A 161 10.54 13.70 -20.22
N LEU A 162 11.45 13.35 -21.13
CA LEU A 162 12.31 12.17 -21.01
C LEU A 162 13.23 12.22 -19.78
N MET A 163 13.61 13.41 -19.32
CA MET A 163 14.46 13.55 -18.14
C MET A 163 13.68 13.19 -16.87
N LYS A 164 12.40 13.59 -16.81
CA LYS A 164 11.50 13.22 -15.72
C LYS A 164 11.23 11.72 -15.69
N ASP A 165 11.08 11.09 -16.85
CA ASP A 165 10.94 9.63 -16.96
C ASP A 165 12.20 8.91 -16.50
N TYR A 166 13.38 9.36 -16.95
CA TYR A 166 14.66 8.82 -16.51
C TYR A 166 14.86 8.92 -14.99
N MET A 167 14.48 10.04 -14.37
CA MET A 167 14.54 10.19 -12.90
C MET A 167 13.56 9.27 -12.15
N ARG A 168 12.48 8.81 -12.80
CA ARG A 168 11.47 7.94 -12.20
C ARG A 168 11.78 6.47 -12.37
N THR A 169 12.41 6.09 -13.48
CA THR A 169 12.68 4.71 -13.83
C THR A 169 14.14 4.36 -13.62
N ILE A 170 14.42 3.22 -13.01
CA ILE A 170 15.78 2.68 -12.96
C ILE A 170 16.10 2.10 -14.34
N PRO A 171 17.27 2.38 -14.96
CA PRO A 171 17.67 1.75 -16.22
C PRO A 171 17.67 0.22 -16.16
N GLU A 172 17.39 -0.46 -17.27
CA GLU A 172 17.27 -1.92 -17.31
C GLU A 172 18.55 -2.65 -16.82
N GLU A 173 19.72 -2.11 -17.16
CA GLU A 173 21.02 -2.64 -16.72
C GLU A 173 21.13 -2.64 -15.19
N GLU A 174 20.82 -1.50 -14.55
CA GLU A 174 20.81 -1.37 -13.10
C GLU A 174 19.71 -2.23 -12.45
N GLN A 175 18.52 -2.31 -13.07
CA GLN A 175 17.48 -3.22 -12.60
C GLN A 175 17.98 -4.66 -12.58
N ASN A 176 18.62 -5.13 -13.65
CA ASN A 176 19.15 -6.48 -13.75
C ASN A 176 20.21 -6.76 -12.68
N GLU A 177 21.10 -5.80 -12.40
CA GLU A 177 22.07 -5.93 -11.31
C GLU A 177 21.39 -6.05 -9.94
N ILE A 178 20.44 -5.16 -9.64
CA ILE A 178 19.65 -5.17 -8.40
C ILE A 178 18.90 -6.49 -8.25
N PHE A 179 18.25 -6.98 -9.31
CA PHE A 179 17.49 -8.23 -9.28
C PHE A 179 18.40 -9.43 -9.08
N ARG A 180 19.59 -9.47 -9.70
CA ARG A 180 20.59 -10.54 -9.47
C ARG A 180 21.05 -10.57 -8.02
N GLU A 181 21.37 -9.41 -7.45
CA GLU A 181 21.76 -9.30 -6.04
C GLU A 181 20.64 -9.78 -5.12
N LEU A 182 19.40 -9.33 -5.38
CA LEU A 182 18.22 -9.68 -4.62
C LEU A 182 17.93 -11.19 -4.71
N GLN A 183 18.02 -11.80 -5.89
CA GLN A 183 17.83 -13.24 -6.09
C GLN A 183 18.88 -14.05 -5.32
N SER A 184 20.15 -13.65 -5.37
CA SER A 184 21.22 -14.28 -4.59
C SER A 184 20.95 -14.21 -3.07
N LYS A 185 20.55 -13.03 -2.57
CA LYS A 185 20.15 -12.83 -1.16
C LYS A 185 18.92 -13.66 -0.79
N LEU A 186 17.91 -13.76 -1.66
CA LEU A 186 16.74 -14.61 -1.42
C LEU A 186 17.11 -16.08 -1.38
N GLN A 187 17.98 -16.55 -2.28
CA GLN A 187 18.45 -17.95 -2.28
C GLN A 187 19.18 -18.29 -0.99
N THR A 188 20.14 -17.45 -0.57
CA THR A 188 20.88 -17.65 0.68
C THR A 188 19.95 -17.62 1.90
N ALA A 189 19.01 -16.68 1.96
CA ALA A 189 17.99 -16.62 3.00
C ALA A 189 17.14 -17.90 3.01
N ASN A 190 16.61 -18.34 1.87
CA ASN A 190 15.80 -19.56 1.74
C ASN A 190 16.52 -20.82 2.22
N VAL A 191 17.82 -20.95 1.92
CA VAL A 191 18.66 -22.04 2.44
C VAL A 191 18.76 -21.97 3.97
N GLN A 192 18.96 -20.78 4.54
CA GLN A 192 18.97 -20.60 6.00
C GLN A 192 17.61 -20.96 6.63
N ILE A 193 16.49 -20.54 6.02
CA ILE A 193 15.14 -20.91 6.49
C ILE A 193 14.99 -22.44 6.52
N LYS A 194 15.36 -23.12 5.42
CA LYS A 194 15.29 -24.59 5.33
C LYS A 194 16.16 -25.26 6.40
N ARG A 195 17.38 -24.78 6.63
CA ARG A 195 18.28 -25.28 7.69
C ARG A 195 17.69 -25.08 9.09
N GLN A 196 17.15 -23.90 9.40
CA GLN A 196 16.53 -23.59 10.68
C GLN A 196 15.27 -24.45 10.92
N LYS A 197 14.41 -24.63 9.91
CA LYS A 197 13.25 -25.53 9.99
C LYS A 197 13.68 -26.96 10.34
N ARG A 198 14.71 -27.50 9.67
CA ARG A 198 15.25 -28.84 9.99
C ARG A 198 15.78 -28.95 11.42
N LYS A 199 16.47 -27.93 11.94
CA LYS A 199 16.93 -27.90 13.34
C LYS A 199 15.79 -27.91 14.36
N ARG A 200 14.67 -27.22 14.07
CA ARG A 200 13.50 -27.15 14.96
C ARG A 200 12.69 -28.45 15.03
N VAL A 201 12.78 -29.30 14.01
CA VAL A 201 12.03 -30.58 13.95
C VAL A 201 12.64 -31.66 14.85
N PHE A 202 13.91 -31.55 15.23
CA PHE A 202 14.55 -32.52 16.11
C PHE A 202 14.61 -32.03 17.57
N VAL A 203 13.54 -32.30 18.33
CA VAL A 203 13.56 -32.24 19.80
C VAL A 203 13.42 -33.68 20.29
N LYS A 204 14.47 -34.23 20.93
CA LYS A 204 14.36 -35.55 21.58
C LYS A 204 13.33 -35.41 22.71
N PRO A 205 12.33 -36.32 22.83
CA PRO A 205 11.41 -36.28 23.95
C PRO A 205 12.19 -36.42 25.25
N THR A 206 12.07 -35.45 26.14
CA THR A 206 12.55 -35.55 27.52
C THR A 206 11.67 -36.57 28.24
N LYS A 207 12.28 -37.67 28.72
CA LYS A 207 11.58 -38.58 29.64
C LYS A 207 11.30 -37.78 30.92
N LEU A 208 10.02 -37.58 31.23
CA LEU A 208 9.59 -37.14 32.56
C LEU A 208 10.02 -38.25 33.55
N ALA A 209 10.88 -37.90 34.50
CA ALA A 209 11.32 -38.77 35.58
C ALA A 209 10.31 -38.75 36.73
#